data_AF-A0A3D3VVL4-F1
#
_entry.id   AF-A0A3D3VVL4-F1
#
_cell.length_a   1.000
_cell.length_b   1.000
_cell.length_c   1.000
_cell.angle_alpha   90.00
_cell.angle_beta   90.00
_cell.angle_gamma   90.00
#
_symmetry.space_group_name_H-M   'P 1'
#
loop_
_entity.id
_entity.type
_entity.pdbx_description
1 polymer ?
#
loop_
_entity_poly.entity_id
_entity_poly.type
_entity_poly.pdbx_seq_one_letter_code
_entity_poly.pdbx_strand_id
1 'polypeptide(L)'
;YAAKVKADPSQSIVYDLMEADPERHAVSPDIPFTGTHKLVMLVIVASFAYMIWGVIEKGFYIMELSTVFMAMGILAGLFGRLAPSKIASSFVEGAKTIAFGALVVGIARAILVVMSQGQIVDTVINALASWVAMLPGALTAVGMFLVQVVINFFIPSGSGQAATTMPIMTPLADLVGITRQT
;
A
#
# COMPACT_ATOMS: atom_id res chain seq x y z
N TYR A 1 9.29 -37.74 15.55
CA TYR A 1 9.86 -36.48 16.07
C TYR A 1 8.85 -35.76 16.96
N ALA A 2 7.74 -35.22 16.44
CA ALA A 2 6.73 -34.49 17.23
C ALA A 2 6.20 -35.24 18.48
N ALA A 3 5.95 -36.55 18.40
CA ALA A 3 5.51 -37.34 19.57
C ALA A 3 6.60 -37.50 20.65
N LYS A 4 7.89 -37.49 20.26
CA LYS A 4 9.03 -37.55 21.20
C LYS A 4 9.24 -36.20 21.88
N VAL A 5 9.16 -35.10 21.13
CA VAL A 5 9.23 -33.72 21.66
C VAL A 5 8.05 -33.38 22.59
N LYS A 6 6.85 -33.89 22.28
CA LYS A 6 5.66 -33.73 23.13
C LYS A 6 5.79 -34.45 24.48
N ALA A 7 6.48 -35.60 24.50
CA ALA A 7 6.74 -36.36 25.71
C ALA A 7 7.95 -35.82 26.50
N ASP A 8 8.97 -35.33 25.79
CA ASP A 8 10.19 -34.76 26.34
C ASP A 8 10.66 -33.57 25.46
N PRO A 9 10.45 -32.32 25.92
CA PRO A 9 10.85 -31.12 25.19
C PRO A 9 12.35 -31.04 24.86
N SER A 10 13.22 -31.71 25.63
CA SER A 10 14.69 -31.72 25.43
C SER A 10 15.12 -32.46 24.16
N GLN A 11 14.24 -33.28 23.57
CA GLN A 11 14.48 -33.97 22.30
C GLN A 11 14.24 -33.07 21.08
N SER A 12 13.92 -31.78 21.31
CA SER A 12 13.75 -30.78 20.26
C SER A 12 15.11 -30.31 19.74
N ILE A 13 15.29 -30.32 18.42
CA ILE A 13 16.47 -29.75 17.73
C ILE A 13 16.62 -28.24 18.02
N VAL A 14 15.53 -27.58 18.42
CA VAL A 14 15.50 -26.14 18.76
C VAL A 14 15.34 -25.89 20.26
N TYR A 15 15.65 -26.89 21.12
CA TYR A 15 15.53 -26.77 22.57
C TYR A 15 16.31 -25.57 23.13
N ASP A 16 17.55 -25.36 22.68
CA ASP A 16 18.40 -24.25 23.10
C ASP A 16 17.79 -22.87 22.76
N LEU A 17 17.05 -22.78 21.64
CA LEU A 17 16.33 -21.57 21.23
C LEU A 17 15.04 -21.37 22.05
N MET A 18 14.41 -22.47 22.48
CA MET A 18 13.23 -22.48 23.34
C MET A 18 13.55 -21.99 24.76
N GLU A 19 14.74 -22.33 25.28
CA GLU A 19 15.23 -21.85 26.59
C GLU A 19 15.69 -20.39 26.53
N ALA A 20 16.28 -19.96 25.41
CA ALA A 20 16.76 -18.59 25.22
C ALA A 20 15.63 -17.54 25.10
N ASP A 21 14.43 -17.93 24.65
CA ASP A 21 13.27 -17.03 24.50
C ASP A 21 11.95 -17.73 24.90
N PRO A 22 11.72 -17.97 26.22
CA PRO A 22 10.62 -18.81 26.71
C PRO A 22 9.22 -18.25 26.38
N GLU A 23 9.08 -16.92 26.33
CA GLU A 23 7.79 -16.28 26.03
C GLU A 23 7.38 -16.44 24.57
N ARG A 24 8.35 -16.48 23.65
CA ARG A 24 8.11 -16.59 22.22
C ARG A 24 7.73 -18.02 21.79
N HIS A 25 8.11 -19.00 22.61
CA HIS A 25 7.88 -20.42 22.38
C HIS A 25 6.91 -21.07 23.38
N ALA A 26 6.32 -20.28 24.28
CA ALA A 26 5.18 -20.71 25.08
C ALA A 26 4.07 -21.17 24.13
N VAL A 27 3.63 -22.42 24.30
CA VAL A 27 2.44 -22.93 23.60
C VAL A 27 1.32 -21.96 23.91
N SER A 28 0.85 -21.24 22.87
CA SER A 28 -0.27 -20.32 23.03
C SER A 28 -1.40 -21.10 23.71
N PRO A 29 -1.94 -20.61 24.84
CA PRO A 29 -3.06 -21.28 25.47
C PRO A 29 -4.17 -21.46 24.42
N ASP A 30 -4.90 -22.58 24.46
CA ASP A 30 -6.09 -22.77 23.63
C ASP A 30 -7.11 -21.69 24.01
N ILE A 31 -7.06 -20.53 23.34
CA ILE A 31 -7.99 -19.44 23.58
C ILE A 31 -9.30 -19.85 22.91
N PRO A 32 -10.38 -20.07 23.67
CA PRO A 32 -11.65 -20.48 23.09
C PRO A 32 -12.18 -19.39 22.16
N PHE A 33 -12.65 -19.79 20.99
CA PHE A 33 -13.24 -18.87 20.02
C PHE A 33 -14.64 -18.42 20.49
N THR A 34 -14.68 -17.32 21.22
CA THR A 34 -15.90 -16.76 21.81
C THR A 34 -16.81 -16.09 20.78
N GLY A 35 -18.04 -15.79 21.19
CA GLY A 35 -18.98 -15.00 20.38
C GLY A 35 -18.49 -13.59 20.07
N THR A 36 -17.63 -12.99 20.90
CA THR A 36 -17.03 -11.68 20.64
C THR A 36 -16.07 -11.75 19.45
N HIS A 37 -15.27 -12.82 19.34
CA HIS A 37 -14.39 -13.01 18.18
C HIS A 37 -15.18 -13.16 16.88
N LYS A 38 -16.29 -13.91 16.89
CA LYS A 38 -17.21 -14.00 15.73
C LYS A 38 -17.74 -12.64 15.30
N LEU A 39 -18.12 -11.80 16.26
CA LEU A 39 -18.69 -10.49 15.99
C LEU A 39 -17.64 -9.53 15.43
N VAL A 40 -16.41 -9.55 15.97
CA VAL A 40 -15.29 -8.79 15.40
C VAL A 40 -14.95 -9.26 13.98
N MET A 41 -14.93 -10.57 13.72
CA MET A 41 -14.73 -11.07 12.35
C MET A 41 -15.84 -10.62 11.40
N LEU A 42 -17.09 -10.61 11.84
CA LEU A 42 -18.21 -10.14 11.04
C LEU A 42 -18.05 -8.65 10.67
N VAL A 43 -17.59 -7.82 11.60
CA VAL A 43 -17.30 -6.40 11.34
C VAL A 43 -16.23 -6.26 10.26
N ILE A 44 -15.14 -7.01 10.37
CA ILE A 44 -14.06 -6.98 9.37
C ILE A 44 -14.60 -7.37 7.99
N VAL A 45 -15.29 -8.50 7.88
CA VAL A 45 -15.83 -8.98 6.61
C VAL A 45 -16.84 -7.99 6.02
N ALA A 46 -17.73 -7.44 6.85
CA ALA A 46 -18.71 -6.45 6.40
C ALA A 46 -18.05 -5.15 5.93
N SER A 47 -17.02 -4.67 6.64
CA SER A 47 -16.24 -3.49 6.24
C SER A 47 -15.53 -3.69 4.91
N PHE A 48 -14.92 -4.87 4.67
CA PHE A 48 -14.30 -5.20 3.39
C PHE A 48 -15.34 -5.28 2.26
N ALA A 49 -16.49 -5.93 2.50
CA ALA A 49 -17.56 -6.00 1.50
C ALA A 49 -18.08 -4.60 1.14
N TYR A 50 -18.30 -3.75 2.15
CA TYR A 50 -18.71 -2.36 1.95
C TYR A 50 -17.65 -1.55 1.18
N MET A 51 -16.37 -1.74 1.51
CA MET A 51 -15.25 -1.09 0.82
C MET A 51 -15.20 -1.49 -0.65
N ILE A 52 -15.27 -2.79 -0.97
CA ILE A 52 -15.23 -3.30 -2.34
C ILE A 52 -16.40 -2.73 -3.15
N TRP A 53 -17.61 -2.80 -2.59
CA TRP A 53 -18.79 -2.20 -3.21
C TRP A 53 -18.61 -0.69 -3.44
N GLY A 54 -18.10 0.04 -2.44
CA GLY A 54 -17.86 1.47 -2.53
C GLY A 54 -16.82 1.85 -3.61
N VAL A 55 -15.78 1.05 -3.79
CA VAL A 55 -14.79 1.26 -4.86
C VAL A 55 -15.42 1.07 -6.24
N ILE A 56 -16.19 0.00 -6.42
CA ILE A 56 -16.76 -0.35 -7.73
C ILE A 56 -17.90 0.59 -8.12
N GLU A 57 -18.85 0.81 -7.23
CA GLU A 57 -20.12 1.49 -7.55
C GLU A 57 -20.10 2.99 -7.22
N LYS A 58 -19.33 3.38 -6.19
CA LYS A 58 -19.31 4.77 -5.68
C LYS A 58 -18.01 5.49 -5.99
N GLY A 59 -17.03 4.82 -6.60
CA GLY A 59 -15.73 5.41 -6.91
C GLY A 59 -14.95 5.84 -5.67
N PHE A 60 -15.08 5.10 -4.55
CA PHE A 60 -14.33 5.40 -3.33
C PHE A 60 -12.84 5.53 -3.60
N TYR A 61 -12.25 6.60 -3.06
CA TYR A 61 -10.83 6.86 -3.18
C TYR A 61 -10.19 6.94 -1.79
N ILE A 62 -9.01 7.54 -1.69
CA ILE A 62 -8.17 7.51 -0.48
C ILE A 62 -8.93 7.98 0.77
N MET A 63 -9.78 9.00 0.66
CA MET A 63 -10.50 9.56 1.82
C MET A 63 -11.54 8.56 2.34
N GLU A 64 -12.41 8.06 1.45
CA GLU A 64 -13.49 7.14 1.81
C GLU A 64 -12.94 5.81 2.32
N LEU A 65 -11.88 5.29 1.68
CA LEU A 65 -11.18 4.09 2.13
C LEU A 65 -10.64 4.28 3.56
N SER A 66 -9.97 5.41 3.81
CA SER A 66 -9.44 5.73 5.15
C SER A 66 -10.55 5.80 6.20
N THR A 67 -11.70 6.38 5.87
CA THR A 67 -12.86 6.44 6.76
C THR A 67 -13.42 5.04 7.06
N VAL A 68 -13.51 4.17 6.06
CA VAL A 68 -13.98 2.78 6.27
C VAL A 68 -13.02 2.00 7.17
N PHE A 69 -11.70 2.12 6.95
CA PHE A 69 -10.70 1.47 7.82
C PHE A 69 -10.73 2.01 9.25
N MET A 70 -10.88 3.33 9.41
CA MET A 70 -11.05 3.95 10.73
C MET A 70 -12.30 3.43 11.44
N ALA A 71 -13.44 3.44 10.75
CA ALA A 71 -14.70 2.95 11.29
C ALA A 71 -14.61 1.46 11.65
N MET A 72 -13.99 0.64 10.81
CA MET A 72 -13.75 -0.78 11.07
C MET A 72 -12.96 -0.98 12.36
N GLY A 73 -11.87 -0.23 12.58
CA GLY A 73 -11.06 -0.31 13.80
C GLY A 73 -11.85 0.07 15.06
N ILE A 74 -12.62 1.17 15.00
CA ILE A 74 -13.47 1.62 16.11
C ILE A 74 -14.56 0.58 16.42
N LEU A 75 -15.29 0.12 15.40
CA LEU A 75 -16.36 -0.87 15.55
C LEU A 75 -15.82 -2.20 16.07
N ALA A 76 -14.69 -2.68 15.53
CA ALA A 76 -14.03 -3.89 16.01
C ALA A 76 -13.63 -3.77 17.49
N GLY A 77 -13.12 -2.61 17.92
CA GLY A 77 -12.80 -2.36 19.33
C GLY A 77 -14.03 -2.35 20.23
N LEU A 78 -15.12 -1.68 19.81
CA LEU A 78 -16.37 -1.63 20.55
C LEU A 78 -17.00 -3.02 20.71
N PHE A 79 -17.08 -3.77 19.62
CA PHE A 79 -17.63 -5.13 19.61
C PHE A 79 -16.71 -6.16 20.28
N GLY A 80 -15.41 -5.91 20.28
CA GLY A 80 -14.41 -6.59 21.10
C GLY A 80 -14.49 -6.25 22.59
N ARG A 81 -15.44 -5.38 23.00
CA ARG A 81 -15.67 -4.93 24.39
C ARG A 81 -14.46 -4.22 24.99
N LEU A 82 -13.66 -3.55 24.16
CA LEU A 82 -12.57 -2.69 24.62
C LEU A 82 -13.15 -1.39 25.17
N ALA A 83 -12.56 -0.89 26.26
CA ALA A 83 -12.88 0.44 26.76
C ALA A 83 -12.48 1.51 25.72
N PRO A 84 -13.21 2.65 25.60
CA PRO A 84 -12.89 3.71 24.63
C PRO A 84 -11.44 4.20 24.72
N SER A 85 -10.90 4.33 25.93
CA SER A 85 -9.50 4.70 26.16
C SER A 85 -8.50 3.66 25.63
N LYS A 86 -8.87 2.38 25.64
CA LYS A 86 -8.05 1.31 25.08
C LYS A 86 -8.08 1.34 23.55
N ILE A 87 -9.24 1.60 22.95
CA ILE A 87 -9.36 1.80 21.49
C ILE A 87 -8.47 2.97 21.04
N ALA A 88 -8.54 4.11 21.74
CA ALA A 88 -7.73 5.29 21.43
C ALA A 88 -6.22 5.01 21.57
N SER A 89 -5.79 4.35 22.66
CA SER A 89 -4.37 4.04 22.85
C SER A 89 -3.85 3.02 21.83
N SER A 90 -4.63 1.99 21.48
CA SER A 90 -4.28 1.05 20.41
C SER A 90 -4.22 1.71 19.03
N PHE A 91 -5.10 2.68 18.75
CA PHE A 91 -5.02 3.48 17.52
C PHE A 91 -3.71 4.29 17.45
N VAL A 92 -3.35 4.97 18.54
CA VAL A 92 -2.10 5.75 18.62
C VAL A 92 -0.88 4.84 18.48
N GLU A 93 -0.91 3.65 19.09
CA GLU A 93 0.15 2.65 18.98
C GLU A 93 0.33 2.18 17.53
N GLY A 94 -0.78 1.87 16.83
CA GLY A 94 -0.74 1.54 15.40
C GLY A 94 -0.29 2.72 14.52
N ALA A 95 -0.72 3.94 14.81
CA ALA A 95 -0.27 5.13 14.08
C ALA A 95 1.23 5.36 14.24
N LYS A 96 1.80 5.09 15.42
CA LYS A 96 3.24 5.23 15.69
C LYS A 96 4.08 4.34 14.79
N THR A 97 3.64 3.12 14.47
CA THR A 97 4.41 2.20 13.63
C THR A 97 4.54 2.66 12.18
N ILE A 98 3.61 3.51 11.71
CA ILE A 98 3.60 4.04 10.34
C ILE A 98 4.00 5.51 10.25
N ALA A 99 4.14 6.21 11.39
CA ALA A 99 4.39 7.65 11.44
C ALA A 99 5.66 8.07 10.66
N PHE A 100 6.75 7.29 10.78
CA PHE A 100 7.97 7.55 10.02
C PHE A 100 7.73 7.45 8.51
N GLY A 101 7.04 6.40 8.07
CA GLY A 101 6.68 6.22 6.66
C GLY A 101 5.78 7.37 6.15
N ALA A 102 4.80 7.80 6.96
CA ALA A 102 3.94 8.93 6.62
C ALA A 102 4.72 10.25 6.45
N LEU A 103 5.72 10.50 7.31
CA LEU A 103 6.58 11.67 7.19
C LEU A 103 7.41 11.64 5.89
N VAL A 104 7.98 10.48 5.55
CA VAL A 104 8.72 10.29 4.30
C VAL A 104 7.82 10.52 3.08
N VAL A 105 6.60 9.98 3.09
CA VAL A 105 5.60 10.20 2.03
C VAL A 105 5.22 11.69 1.93
N GLY A 106 5.06 12.38 3.06
CA GLY A 106 4.81 13.81 3.10
C GLY A 106 5.92 14.64 2.46
N ILE A 107 7.19 14.34 2.77
CA ILE A 107 8.35 14.98 2.15
C ILE A 107 8.41 14.69 0.65
N ALA A 108 8.22 13.43 0.24
CA ALA A 108 8.18 13.06 -1.16
C ALA A 108 7.10 13.84 -1.93
N ARG A 109 5.91 14.01 -1.33
CA ARG A 109 4.84 14.81 -1.92
C ARG A 109 5.20 16.30 -1.98
N ALA A 110 5.88 16.85 -0.98
CA ALA A 110 6.34 18.23 -1.00
C ALA A 110 7.34 18.50 -2.14
N ILE A 111 8.28 17.60 -2.37
CA ILE A 111 9.22 17.68 -3.51
C ILE A 111 8.45 17.73 -4.84
N LEU A 112 7.50 16.81 -5.05
CA LEU A 112 6.65 16.83 -6.24
C LEU A 112 5.92 18.18 -6.41
N VAL A 113 5.33 18.71 -5.34
CA VAL A 113 4.61 20.00 -5.39
C VAL A 113 5.55 21.12 -5.80
N VAL A 114 6.75 21.21 -5.21
CA VAL A 114 7.76 22.22 -5.57
C VAL A 114 8.18 22.07 -7.03
N MET A 115 8.44 20.85 -7.50
CA MET A 115 8.85 20.60 -8.88
C MET A 115 7.73 20.91 -9.89
N SER A 116 6.48 20.63 -9.54
CA SER A 116 5.31 20.92 -10.37
C SER A 116 5.04 22.42 -10.45
N GLN A 117 5.00 23.11 -9.32
CA GLN A 117 4.80 24.56 -9.27
C GLN A 117 5.96 25.33 -9.89
N GLY A 118 7.19 24.83 -9.75
CA GLY A 118 8.38 25.37 -10.39
C GLY A 118 8.51 25.06 -11.88
N GLN A 119 7.52 24.41 -12.51
CA GLN A 119 7.53 24.01 -13.94
C GLN A 119 8.73 23.11 -14.33
N ILE A 120 9.38 22.48 -13.34
CA ILE A 120 10.52 21.58 -13.54
C ILE A 120 10.02 20.27 -14.17
N VAL A 121 8.88 19.76 -13.68
CA VAL A 121 8.25 18.55 -14.21
C VAL A 121 7.97 18.69 -15.70
N ASP A 122 7.34 19.79 -16.11
CA ASP A 122 6.97 20.04 -17.50
C ASP A 122 8.22 20.16 -18.40
N THR A 123 9.27 20.81 -17.89
CA THR A 123 10.56 20.93 -18.59
C THR A 123 11.21 19.57 -18.82
N VAL A 124 11.25 18.71 -17.79
CA VAL A 124 11.80 17.35 -17.89
C VAL A 124 11.00 16.51 -18.87
N ILE A 125 9.66 16.57 -18.81
CA ILE A 125 8.79 15.81 -19.73
C ILE A 125 9.03 16.25 -21.17
N ASN A 126 9.10 17.55 -21.45
CA ASN A 126 9.34 18.06 -22.80
C ASN A 126 10.72 17.64 -23.34
N ALA A 127 11.77 17.69 -22.50
CA ALA A 127 13.11 17.22 -22.86
C ALA A 127 13.13 15.71 -23.18
N LEU A 128 12.49 14.90 -22.35
CA LEU A 128 12.40 13.46 -22.57
C LEU A 128 11.58 13.11 -23.82
N ALA A 129 10.48 13.82 -24.06
CA ALA A 129 9.65 13.62 -25.25
C ALA A 129 10.36 13.98 -26.56
N SER A 130 11.07 15.10 -26.58
CA SER A 130 11.88 15.49 -27.75
C SER A 130 13.00 14.48 -28.04
N TRP A 131 13.59 13.87 -27.00
CA TRP A 131 14.56 12.79 -27.19
C TRP A 131 13.92 11.54 -27.81
N VAL A 132 12.75 11.13 -27.34
CA VAL A 132 12.00 10.00 -27.91
C VAL A 132 11.59 10.26 -29.37
N ALA A 133 11.26 11.50 -29.72
CA ALA A 133 10.90 11.90 -31.09
C ALA A 133 12.03 11.67 -32.11
N MET A 134 13.29 11.61 -31.66
CA MET A 134 14.45 11.38 -32.53
C MET A 134 14.78 9.89 -32.71
N LEU A 135 14.11 8.99 -31.98
CA LEU A 135 14.39 7.56 -32.06
C LEU A 135 13.76 6.92 -33.31
N PRO A 136 14.45 5.94 -33.95
CA PRO A 136 13.86 5.11 -34.99
C PRO A 136 12.63 4.35 -34.45
N GLY A 137 11.62 4.12 -35.29
CA GLY A 137 10.33 3.60 -34.82
C GLY A 137 10.37 2.29 -34.03
N ALA A 138 11.33 1.40 -34.35
CA ALA A 138 11.53 0.15 -33.62
C ALA A 138 12.01 0.35 -32.16
N LEU A 139 12.63 1.49 -31.84
CA LEU A 139 13.17 1.82 -30.52
C LEU A 139 12.27 2.77 -29.74
N THR A 140 11.27 3.40 -30.37
CA THR A 140 10.39 4.38 -29.73
C THR A 140 9.61 3.78 -28.57
N ALA A 141 9.09 2.55 -28.68
CA ALA A 141 8.40 1.88 -27.57
C ALA A 141 9.29 1.72 -26.32
N VAL A 142 10.55 1.30 -26.53
CA VAL A 142 11.53 1.17 -25.46
C VAL A 142 11.89 2.54 -24.88
N GLY A 143 12.03 3.55 -25.73
CA GLY A 143 12.22 4.94 -25.33
C GLY A 143 11.07 5.46 -24.46
N MET A 144 9.82 5.23 -24.88
CA MET A 144 8.63 5.61 -24.11
C MET A 144 8.59 4.91 -22.75
N PHE A 145 8.92 3.62 -22.69
CA PHE A 145 9.04 2.90 -21.42
C PHE A 145 10.10 3.50 -20.49
N LEU A 146 11.30 3.80 -21.00
CA LEU A 146 12.36 4.44 -20.21
C LEU A 146 11.96 5.82 -19.70
N VAL A 147 11.28 6.62 -20.55
CA VAL A 147 10.73 7.91 -20.12
C VAL A 147 9.69 7.73 -19.03
N GLN A 148 8.81 6.73 -19.14
CA GLN A 148 7.82 6.42 -18.11
C GLN A 148 8.48 6.03 -16.78
N VAL A 149 9.60 5.28 -16.81
CA VAL A 149 10.40 4.94 -15.63
C VAL A 149 10.99 6.20 -14.98
N VAL A 150 11.57 7.11 -15.77
CA VAL A 150 12.10 8.38 -15.24
C VAL A 150 10.99 9.25 -14.67
N ILE A 151 9.83 9.35 -15.36
CA ILE A 151 8.69 10.12 -14.87
C ILE A 151 8.07 9.48 -13.62
N ASN A 152 8.13 8.17 -13.44
CA ASN A 152 7.66 7.48 -12.22
C ASN A 152 8.44 7.89 -10.98
N PHE A 153 9.73 8.22 -11.12
CA PHE A 153 10.51 8.77 -10.04
C PHE A 153 9.98 10.13 -9.56
N PHE A 154 9.56 11.00 -10.49
CA PHE A 154 9.08 12.34 -10.14
C PHE A 154 7.61 12.37 -9.76
N ILE A 155 6.76 11.66 -10.52
CA ILE A 155 5.31 11.58 -10.35
C ILE A 155 4.93 10.13 -10.06
N PRO A 156 4.89 9.71 -8.79
CA PRO A 156 4.57 8.32 -8.44
C PRO A 156 3.07 7.99 -8.52
N SER A 157 2.19 8.99 -8.68
CA SER A 157 0.73 8.76 -8.76
C SER A 157 0.30 8.48 -10.20
N GLY A 158 -0.32 7.32 -10.45
CA GLY A 158 -0.76 6.92 -11.79
C GLY A 158 -1.69 7.91 -12.51
N SER A 159 -2.64 8.54 -11.79
CA SER A 159 -3.53 9.56 -12.38
C SER A 159 -2.79 10.85 -12.75
N GLY A 160 -1.87 11.30 -11.91
CA GLY A 160 -1.01 12.47 -12.18
C GLY A 160 -0.04 12.22 -13.33
N GLN A 161 0.47 11.00 -13.47
CA GLN A 161 1.30 10.60 -14.60
C GLN A 161 0.51 10.65 -15.91
N ALA A 162 -0.65 10.01 -15.95
CA ALA A 162 -1.47 9.97 -17.15
C ALA A 162 -1.84 11.38 -17.64
N ALA A 163 -2.21 12.28 -16.71
CA ALA A 163 -2.58 13.64 -17.04
C ALA A 163 -1.44 14.47 -17.68
N THR A 164 -0.19 14.24 -17.27
CA THR A 164 0.97 15.00 -17.77
C THR A 164 1.66 14.34 -18.96
N THR A 165 1.67 13.01 -19.05
CA THR A 165 2.41 12.30 -20.10
C THR A 165 1.57 11.96 -21.32
N MET A 166 0.27 11.65 -21.18
CA MET A 166 -0.55 11.25 -22.33
C MET A 166 -0.66 12.31 -23.42
N PRO A 167 -0.80 13.64 -23.13
CA PRO A 167 -0.87 14.65 -24.18
C PRO A 167 0.35 14.68 -25.12
N ILE A 168 1.49 14.22 -24.63
CA ILE A 168 2.77 14.25 -25.36
C ILE A 168 3.10 12.87 -25.94
N MET A 169 2.83 11.80 -25.20
CA MET A 169 3.08 10.43 -25.64
C MET A 169 2.07 9.96 -26.70
N THR A 170 0.82 10.41 -26.67
CA THR A 170 -0.21 10.00 -27.65
C THR A 170 0.16 10.44 -29.08
N PRO A 171 0.53 11.72 -29.34
CA PRO A 171 1.00 12.12 -30.66
C PRO A 171 2.27 11.40 -31.12
N LEU A 172 3.19 11.11 -30.21
CA LEU A 172 4.43 10.36 -30.51
C LEU A 172 4.13 8.91 -30.89
N ALA A 173 3.23 8.24 -30.18
CA ALA A 173 2.78 6.89 -30.50
C ALA A 173 2.07 6.83 -31.87
N ASP A 174 1.20 7.80 -32.15
CA ASP A 174 0.48 7.91 -33.42
C ASP A 174 1.46 8.17 -34.61
N LEU A 175 2.49 9.00 -34.43
CA LEU A 175 3.53 9.28 -35.45
C LEU A 175 4.38 8.07 -35.83
N VAL A 176 4.59 7.16 -34.89
CA VAL A 176 5.43 5.97 -35.06
C VAL A 176 4.60 4.72 -35.41
N GLY A 177 3.27 4.86 -35.44
CA GLY A 177 2.35 3.76 -35.79
C GLY A 177 2.23 2.70 -34.70
N ILE A 178 2.55 3.05 -33.44
CA ILE A 178 2.42 2.17 -32.29
C ILE A 178 1.02 2.36 -31.71
N THR A 179 0.26 1.28 -31.56
CA THR A 179 -1.12 1.33 -31.05
C THR A 179 -1.15 1.90 -29.63
N ARG A 180 -2.15 2.76 -29.35
CA ARG A 180 -2.35 3.50 -28.09
C ARG A 180 -2.49 2.62 -26.81
N GLN A 181 -2.48 1.29 -26.94
CA GLN A 181 -2.68 0.31 -25.87
C GLN A 181 -1.41 -0.53 -25.55
N THR A 182 -0.30 -0.28 -26.24
CA THR A 182 1.00 -0.96 -26.08
C THR A 182 2.03 0.01 -25.55
#